data_AF-A0A7C3L3B7-F1
#
_entry.id   AF-A0A7C3L3B7-F1
#
_cell.length_a   1.000
_cell.length_b   1.000
_cell.length_c   1.000
_cell.angle_alpha   90.00
_cell.angle_beta   90.00
_cell.angle_gamma   90.00
#
_symmetry.space_group_name_H-M   'P 1'
#
loop_
_entity.id
_entity.type
_entity.pdbx_description
1 polymer ?
#
loop_
_entity_poly.entity_id
_entity_poly.type
_entity_poly.pdbx_seq_one_letter_code
_entity_poly.pdbx_strand_id
1 'polypeptide(L)'
;MMVFFSMDEIARAENSCVDCHKKAETISSLQPWQADSYFSWKSSVHGQKGVTCNKCHGGDPTQGKKSLAHQGVLDASHLDSTIYYKQVPKTCSPCHQAIYEGFVQSKHYQSLKEDKMVPTCTTCHGFHMGIGVASLYELSTKCEVCHNERSKIYPKVPADVSEILNVTRKIEETLVKAQYTMDLAREGRQDSKQLEDRLKAVKQKWNRVSSLWHTFDLEQIKREAIATLKEADQVYVQSKGILLKRK
;
A
#
# COMPACT_ATOMS: atom_id res chain seq x y z
N MET A 1 28.47 32.08 0.19
CA MET A 1 27.06 32.31 0.55
C MET A 1 26.27 31.05 0.26
N MET A 2 25.94 30.29 1.29
CA MET A 2 25.05 29.13 1.17
C MET A 2 23.61 29.65 1.20
N VAL A 3 22.89 29.45 0.10
CA VAL A 3 21.46 29.74 0.00
C VAL A 3 20.73 28.60 0.68
N PHE A 4 20.26 28.82 1.91
CA PHE A 4 19.30 27.95 2.55
C PHE A 4 17.95 28.17 1.88
N PHE A 5 17.49 27.19 1.09
CA PHE A 5 16.08 27.11 0.73
C PHE A 5 15.31 26.83 2.01
N SER A 6 14.58 27.85 2.48
CA SER A 6 13.53 27.70 3.47
C SER A 6 12.53 26.68 2.90
N MET A 7 12.47 25.51 3.54
CA MET A 7 11.34 24.60 3.33
C MET A 7 10.14 25.32 3.89
N ASP A 8 9.22 25.70 3.00
CA ASP A 8 7.91 26.22 3.35
C ASP A 8 7.33 25.38 4.49
N GLU A 9 7.03 26.05 5.61
CA GLU A 9 6.19 25.51 6.66
C GLU A 9 4.84 25.15 6.03
N ILE A 10 4.66 23.87 5.72
CA ILE A 10 3.34 23.30 5.54
C ILE A 10 2.66 23.47 6.90
N ALA A 11 1.84 24.50 7.04
CA ALA A 11 1.01 24.73 8.21
C ALA A 11 0.27 23.43 8.54
N ARG A 12 0.73 22.74 9.57
CA ARG A 12 0.11 21.50 10.03
C ARG A 12 -1.22 21.92 10.61
N ALA A 13 -2.32 21.67 9.90
CA ALA A 13 -3.65 21.90 10.43
C ALA A 13 -3.71 21.28 11.83
N GLU A 14 -3.95 22.11 12.84
CA GLU A 14 -4.05 21.68 14.23
C GLU A 14 -5.10 20.55 14.29
N ASN A 15 -4.73 19.43 14.91
CA ASN A 15 -5.62 18.28 15.02
C ASN A 15 -5.59 17.83 16.47
N SER A 16 -6.65 18.16 17.19
CA SER A 16 -6.74 17.93 18.63
C SER A 16 -6.58 16.45 18.99
N CYS A 17 -6.98 15.53 18.10
CA CYS A 17 -6.77 14.10 18.27
C CYS A 17 -5.27 13.81 18.39
N VAL A 18 -4.46 14.23 17.41
CA VAL A 18 -3.01 14.01 17.43
C VAL A 18 -2.34 14.82 18.54
N ASP A 19 -2.75 16.07 18.73
CA ASP A 19 -2.07 16.98 19.66
C ASP A 19 -2.26 16.59 21.14
N CYS A 20 -3.39 15.96 21.46
CA CYS A 20 -3.61 15.36 22.77
C CYS A 20 -2.98 13.97 22.89
N HIS A 21 -3.20 13.08 21.89
CA HIS A 21 -2.75 11.68 21.95
C HIS A 21 -1.25 11.46 21.69
N LYS A 22 -0.50 12.49 21.29
CA LYS A 22 0.97 12.44 21.22
C LYS A 22 1.69 12.68 22.55
N LYS A 23 0.98 13.19 23.57
CA LYS A 23 1.59 13.61 24.84
C LYS A 23 1.90 12.40 25.71
N ALA A 24 3.06 12.43 26.39
CA ALA A 24 3.48 11.37 27.30
C ALA A 24 2.43 11.07 28.37
N GLU A 25 1.87 12.12 28.99
CA GLU A 25 0.80 12.00 29.99
C GLU A 25 -0.41 11.23 29.44
N THR A 26 -0.89 11.58 28.23
CA THR A 26 -2.00 10.87 27.59
C THR A 26 -1.62 9.42 27.31
N ILE A 27 -0.47 9.16 26.68
CA ILE A 27 -0.03 7.82 26.30
C ILE A 27 0.12 6.92 27.54
N SER A 28 0.71 7.41 28.62
CA SER A 28 0.87 6.68 29.87
C SER A 28 -0.46 6.38 30.59
N SER A 29 -1.54 7.11 30.27
CA SER A 29 -2.88 6.86 30.80
C SER A 29 -3.70 5.84 30.00
N LEU A 30 -3.22 5.44 28.82
CA LEU A 30 -3.89 4.50 27.93
C LEU A 30 -3.55 3.05 28.28
N GLN A 31 -4.39 2.11 27.83
CA GLN A 31 -4.02 0.70 27.87
C GLN A 31 -2.80 0.45 26.97
N PRO A 32 -1.91 -0.51 27.28
CA PRO A 32 -0.69 -0.75 26.50
C PRO A 32 -0.93 -0.87 24.98
N TRP A 33 -1.95 -1.62 24.56
CA TRP A 33 -2.29 -1.79 23.15
C TRP A 33 -2.80 -0.50 22.47
N GLN A 34 -3.38 0.43 23.23
CA GLN A 34 -3.81 1.75 22.74
C GLN A 34 -2.61 2.70 22.60
N ALA A 35 -1.64 2.61 23.52
CA ALA A 35 -0.38 3.34 23.41
C ALA A 35 0.39 2.93 22.14
N ASP A 36 0.47 1.63 21.86
CA ASP A 36 1.12 1.09 20.65
C ASP A 36 0.41 1.53 19.36
N SER A 37 -0.89 1.79 19.42
CA SER A 37 -1.68 2.25 18.25
C SER A 37 -1.23 3.63 17.78
N TYR A 38 -0.90 4.55 18.70
CA TYR A 38 -0.33 5.86 18.33
C TYR A 38 1.02 5.70 17.65
N PHE A 39 1.92 4.88 18.22
CA PHE A 39 3.25 4.69 17.65
C PHE A 39 3.22 4.00 16.28
N SER A 40 2.35 3.00 16.12
CA SER A 40 2.12 2.30 14.85
C SER A 40 1.58 3.25 13.78
N TRP A 41 0.59 4.08 14.13
CA TRP A 41 0.09 5.10 13.22
C TRP A 41 1.18 6.10 12.86
N LYS A 42 1.93 6.59 13.86
CA LYS A 42 2.97 7.62 13.68
C LYS A 42 4.08 7.15 12.74
N SER A 43 4.47 5.87 12.80
CA SER A 43 5.48 5.29 11.92
C SER A 43 4.94 4.93 10.53
N SER A 44 3.62 4.76 10.37
CA SER A 44 2.99 4.40 9.10
C SER A 44 3.07 5.50 8.02
N VAL A 45 2.87 5.10 6.76
CA VAL A 45 2.72 6.04 5.63
C VAL A 45 1.58 7.04 5.83
N HIS A 46 0.50 6.65 6.51
CA HIS A 46 -0.62 7.54 6.82
C HIS A 46 -0.23 8.62 7.83
N GLY A 47 0.47 8.24 8.92
CA GLY A 47 0.98 9.20 9.89
C GLY A 47 2.02 10.15 9.28
N GLN A 48 2.91 9.62 8.43
CA GLN A 48 3.91 10.42 7.70
C GLN A 48 3.27 11.40 6.70
N LYS A 49 2.12 11.04 6.10
CA LYS A 49 1.38 11.88 5.15
C LYS A 49 0.27 12.72 5.79
N GLY A 50 0.13 12.69 7.12
CA GLY A 50 -0.82 13.53 7.84
C GLY A 50 -2.29 13.06 7.78
N VAL A 51 -2.54 11.79 7.44
CA VAL A 51 -3.88 11.19 7.58
C VAL A 51 -4.15 10.93 9.06
N THR A 52 -4.93 11.81 9.68
CA THR A 52 -5.18 11.82 11.13
C THR A 52 -6.25 10.83 11.57
N CYS A 53 -6.29 10.52 12.88
CA CYS A 53 -7.14 9.49 13.48
C CYS A 53 -8.60 9.57 13.05
N ASN A 54 -9.15 10.79 12.99
CA ASN A 54 -10.54 11.03 12.65
C ASN A 54 -10.93 10.65 11.22
N LYS A 55 -9.96 10.53 10.30
CA LYS A 55 -10.22 10.07 8.93
C LYS A 55 -10.64 8.60 8.88
N CYS A 56 -10.28 7.82 9.91
CA CYS A 56 -10.68 6.42 10.02
C CYS A 56 -11.66 6.19 11.17
N HIS A 57 -11.47 6.84 12.33
CA HIS A 57 -12.24 6.57 13.56
C HIS A 57 -13.41 7.54 13.81
N GLY A 58 -13.54 8.62 13.03
CA GLY A 58 -14.51 9.67 13.28
C GLY A 58 -14.09 10.64 14.39
N GLY A 59 -15.05 11.26 15.06
CA GLY A 59 -14.78 12.33 16.03
C GLY A 59 -14.51 13.69 15.37
N ASP A 60 -14.33 14.70 16.22
CA ASP A 60 -14.13 16.08 15.78
C ASP A 60 -12.72 16.58 16.19
N PRO A 61 -11.78 16.69 15.24
CA PRO A 61 -10.42 17.12 15.53
C PRO A 61 -10.28 18.62 15.85
N THR A 62 -11.36 19.39 15.76
CA THR A 62 -11.37 20.83 16.08
C THR A 62 -11.69 21.09 17.55
N GLN A 63 -12.13 20.07 18.29
CA GLN A 63 -12.56 20.22 19.67
C GLN A 63 -11.42 19.97 20.66
N GLY A 64 -11.23 20.89 21.62
CA GLY A 64 -10.27 20.72 22.71
C GLY A 64 -10.78 19.88 23.89
N LYS A 65 -12.10 19.74 24.06
CA LYS A 65 -12.69 18.94 25.14
C LYS A 65 -12.79 17.48 24.72
N LYS A 66 -12.30 16.58 25.58
CA LYS A 66 -12.31 15.11 25.35
C LYS A 66 -13.68 14.60 24.90
N SER A 67 -14.75 14.96 25.60
CA SER A 67 -16.10 14.47 25.30
C SER A 67 -16.61 14.91 23.92
N LEU A 68 -16.30 16.15 23.50
CA LEU A 68 -16.69 16.68 22.20
C LEU A 68 -15.84 16.09 21.07
N ALA A 69 -14.53 15.97 21.29
CA ALA A 69 -13.61 15.40 20.29
C ALA A 69 -13.91 13.92 20.00
N HIS A 70 -14.35 13.16 21.01
CA HIS A 70 -14.68 11.74 20.87
C HIS A 70 -16.15 11.48 20.50
N GLN A 71 -16.95 12.52 20.27
CA GLN A 71 -18.35 12.32 19.89
C GLN A 71 -18.43 11.55 18.56
N GLY A 72 -19.13 10.41 18.57
CA GLY A 72 -19.25 9.54 17.39
C GLY A 72 -18.03 8.63 17.14
N VAL A 73 -17.00 8.65 18.00
CA VAL A 73 -15.94 7.63 17.98
C VAL A 73 -16.50 6.37 18.64
N LEU A 74 -16.60 5.30 17.86
CA LEU A 74 -17.18 4.02 18.29
C LEU A 74 -16.12 2.95 18.43
N ASP A 75 -16.35 2.01 19.35
CA ASP A 75 -15.51 0.82 19.50
C ASP A 75 -15.48 -0.01 18.20
N ALA A 76 -14.35 -0.66 17.91
CA ALA A 76 -14.16 -1.45 16.70
C ALA A 76 -15.15 -2.63 16.58
N SER A 77 -15.71 -3.09 17.70
CA SER A 77 -16.73 -4.14 17.74
C SER A 77 -18.15 -3.64 17.46
N HIS A 78 -18.38 -2.33 17.52
CA HIS A 78 -19.70 -1.75 17.26
C HIS A 78 -20.01 -1.75 15.77
N LEU A 79 -21.20 -2.22 15.36
CA LEU A 79 -21.56 -2.40 13.95
C LEU A 79 -21.50 -1.11 13.13
N ASP A 80 -21.87 0.02 13.74
CA ASP A 80 -21.82 1.34 13.10
C ASP A 80 -20.44 2.00 13.12
N SER A 81 -19.43 1.36 13.72
CA SER A 81 -18.07 1.89 13.71
C SER A 81 -17.52 1.90 12.29
N THR A 82 -16.90 3.01 11.91
CA THR A 82 -16.19 3.12 10.63
C THR A 82 -15.05 2.10 10.51
N ILE A 83 -14.51 1.63 11.62
CA ILE A 83 -13.48 0.58 11.64
C ILE A 83 -14.03 -0.80 12.01
N TYR A 84 -15.36 -0.97 12.07
CA TYR A 84 -15.96 -2.29 12.14
C TYR A 84 -15.52 -3.10 10.91
N TYR A 85 -15.20 -4.38 11.09
CA TYR A 85 -14.47 -5.15 10.07
C TYR A 85 -15.15 -5.12 8.69
N LYS A 86 -16.50 -5.14 8.62
CA LYS A 86 -17.26 -5.02 7.36
C LYS A 86 -17.25 -3.62 6.75
N GLN A 87 -17.06 -2.60 7.57
CA GLN A 87 -17.04 -1.20 7.17
C GLN A 87 -15.65 -0.75 6.71
N VAL A 88 -14.58 -1.45 7.10
CA VAL A 88 -13.19 -1.16 6.73
C VAL A 88 -13.00 -0.86 5.23
N PRO A 89 -13.52 -1.66 4.27
CA PRO A 89 -13.37 -1.34 2.84
C PRO A 89 -13.91 0.04 2.46
N LYS A 90 -15.06 0.43 3.01
CA LYS A 90 -15.68 1.75 2.77
C LYS A 90 -14.91 2.87 3.47
N THR A 91 -14.25 2.60 4.59
CA THR A 91 -13.42 3.58 5.29
C THR A 91 -12.14 3.89 4.52
N CYS A 92 -11.61 2.91 3.77
CA CYS A 92 -10.44 3.11 2.92
C CYS A 92 -10.76 3.80 1.58
N SER A 93 -11.99 3.65 1.06
CA SER A 93 -12.33 4.05 -0.32
C SER A 93 -12.15 5.54 -0.65
N PRO A 94 -12.39 6.52 0.25
CA PRO A 94 -12.28 7.94 -0.11
C PRO A 94 -10.88 8.36 -0.59
N CYS A 95 -9.83 7.68 -0.10
CA CYS A 95 -8.45 7.93 -0.50
C CYS A 95 -7.90 6.85 -1.45
N HIS A 96 -8.45 5.63 -1.41
CA HIS A 96 -7.98 4.47 -2.17
C HIS A 96 -9.05 3.93 -3.13
N GLN A 97 -9.67 4.82 -3.91
CA GLN A 97 -10.82 4.48 -4.74
C GLN A 97 -10.54 3.37 -5.75
N ALA A 98 -9.45 3.44 -6.52
CA ALA A 98 -9.10 2.41 -7.50
C ALA A 98 -8.84 1.03 -6.84
N ILE A 99 -8.28 1.03 -5.63
CA ILE A 99 -8.03 -0.18 -4.86
C ILE A 99 -9.35 -0.78 -4.36
N TYR A 100 -10.24 0.07 -3.85
CA TYR A 100 -11.58 -0.33 -3.43
C TYR A 100 -12.37 -0.93 -4.59
N GLU A 101 -12.33 -0.30 -5.77
CA GLU A 101 -12.98 -0.79 -6.99
C GLU A 101 -12.48 -2.18 -7.40
N GLY A 102 -11.20 -2.47 -7.23
CA GLY A 102 -10.67 -3.82 -7.40
C GLY A 102 -11.20 -4.77 -6.32
N PHE A 103 -11.10 -4.36 -5.05
CA PHE A 103 -11.48 -5.21 -3.92
C PHE A 103 -12.94 -5.66 -3.96
N VAL A 104 -13.86 -4.76 -4.34
CA VAL A 104 -15.30 -5.10 -4.39
C VAL A 104 -15.63 -6.16 -5.44
N GLN A 105 -14.76 -6.39 -6.41
CA GLN A 105 -14.90 -7.46 -7.41
C GLN A 105 -14.41 -8.82 -6.88
N SER A 106 -13.64 -8.83 -5.79
CA SER A 106 -13.02 -10.05 -5.26
C SER A 106 -14.01 -10.98 -4.55
N LYS A 107 -13.68 -12.28 -4.52
CA LYS A 107 -14.43 -13.29 -3.74
C LYS A 107 -14.43 -13.01 -2.24
N HIS A 108 -13.38 -12.37 -1.70
CA HIS A 108 -13.34 -11.92 -0.31
C HIS A 108 -14.47 -10.92 -0.06
N TYR A 109 -14.60 -9.87 -0.88
CA TYR A 109 -15.67 -8.90 -0.68
C TYR A 109 -17.06 -9.47 -0.94
N GLN A 110 -17.23 -10.36 -1.93
CA GLN A 110 -18.53 -11.02 -2.14
C GLN A 110 -18.95 -11.84 -0.91
N SER A 111 -18.00 -12.59 -0.32
CA SER A 111 -18.25 -13.36 0.91
C SER A 111 -18.49 -12.47 2.12
N LEU A 112 -17.83 -11.31 2.19
CA LEU A 112 -18.03 -10.32 3.26
C LEU A 112 -19.48 -9.82 3.30
N LYS A 113 -20.11 -9.65 2.13
CA LYS A 113 -21.52 -9.26 2.00
C LYS A 113 -22.49 -10.36 2.42
N GLU A 114 -22.05 -11.61 2.41
CA GLU A 114 -22.81 -12.77 2.90
C GLU A 114 -22.55 -13.03 4.39
N ASP A 115 -22.05 -12.02 5.11
CA ASP A 115 -21.74 -12.07 6.55
C ASP A 115 -20.72 -13.14 6.96
N LYS A 116 -19.93 -13.64 6.01
CA LYS A 116 -18.83 -14.59 6.28
C LYS A 116 -17.64 -13.85 6.90
N MET A 117 -16.99 -14.52 7.84
CA MET A 117 -15.72 -14.06 8.42
C MET A 117 -14.60 -14.24 7.39
N VAL A 118 -14.28 -13.16 6.66
CA VAL A 118 -13.28 -13.16 5.58
C VAL A 118 -12.31 -11.99 5.73
N PRO A 119 -11.10 -12.09 5.14
CA PRO A 119 -10.12 -11.03 5.15
C PRO A 119 -10.64 -9.70 4.56
N THR A 120 -10.22 -8.59 5.16
CA THR A 120 -10.40 -7.23 4.64
C THR A 120 -9.05 -6.52 4.54
N CYS A 121 -9.07 -5.20 4.27
CA CYS A 121 -7.86 -4.40 4.06
C CYS A 121 -6.83 -4.58 5.19
N THR A 122 -7.29 -4.55 6.45
CA THR A 122 -6.41 -4.62 7.63
C THR A 122 -5.90 -6.03 7.93
N THR A 123 -6.51 -7.09 7.37
CA THR A 123 -6.01 -8.45 7.53
C THR A 123 -4.63 -8.59 6.87
N CYS A 124 -4.49 -8.03 5.66
CA CYS A 124 -3.23 -8.07 4.93
C CYS A 124 -2.28 -6.93 5.31
N HIS A 125 -2.80 -5.70 5.43
CA HIS A 125 -2.00 -4.50 5.69
C HIS A 125 -1.82 -4.15 7.19
N GLY A 126 -2.34 -4.99 8.08
CA GLY A 126 -2.26 -4.77 9.53
C GLY A 126 -3.22 -3.69 10.05
N PHE A 127 -3.31 -3.61 11.37
CA PHE A 127 -4.05 -2.56 12.08
C PHE A 127 -3.18 -1.33 12.30
N HIS A 128 -3.81 -0.15 12.31
CA HIS A 128 -3.14 1.15 12.45
C HIS A 128 -1.93 1.33 11.50
N MET A 129 -1.92 0.56 10.40
CA MET A 129 -0.96 0.59 9.30
C MET A 129 0.53 0.49 9.72
N GLY A 130 0.81 -0.06 10.91
CA GLY A 130 2.18 -0.28 11.39
C GLY A 130 2.95 -1.32 10.57
N ILE A 131 2.24 -2.08 9.73
CA ILE A 131 2.80 -3.05 8.78
C ILE A 131 2.36 -2.60 7.38
N GLY A 132 2.98 -1.56 6.84
CA GLY A 132 3.06 -1.47 5.38
C GLY A 132 3.68 -2.79 4.94
N VAL A 133 2.99 -3.59 4.11
CA VAL A 133 3.34 -4.98 3.77
C VAL A 133 4.86 -5.10 3.64
N ALA A 134 5.53 -5.58 4.70
CA ALA A 134 6.94 -5.20 4.90
C ALA A 134 7.87 -6.07 4.05
N SER A 135 7.33 -7.14 3.48
CA SER A 135 7.93 -7.88 2.38
C SER A 135 6.92 -8.71 1.60
N LEU A 136 7.28 -9.08 0.37
CA LEU A 136 6.54 -10.04 -0.44
C LEU A 136 6.36 -11.39 0.30
N TYR A 137 7.30 -11.76 1.17
CA TYR A 137 7.25 -12.97 1.99
C TYR A 137 6.17 -12.90 3.10
N GLU A 138 6.07 -11.76 3.78
CA GLU A 138 4.99 -11.55 4.76
C GLU A 138 3.60 -11.60 4.09
N LEU A 139 3.51 -11.11 2.85
CA LEU A 139 2.26 -11.17 2.10
C LEU A 139 1.87 -12.60 1.72
N SER A 140 2.83 -13.44 1.28
CA SER A 140 2.53 -14.83 0.91
C SER A 140 2.05 -15.67 2.10
N THR A 141 2.68 -15.50 3.26
CA THR A 141 2.32 -16.23 4.49
C THR A 141 0.96 -15.84 5.06
N LYS A 142 0.51 -14.59 4.85
CA LYS A 142 -0.83 -14.15 5.26
C LYS A 142 -1.95 -14.89 4.52
N CYS A 143 -1.73 -15.25 3.26
CA CYS A 143 -2.69 -16.04 2.49
C CYS A 143 -2.87 -17.45 3.07
N GLU A 144 -1.77 -18.07 3.52
CA GLU A 144 -1.73 -19.44 4.05
C GLU A 144 -2.55 -19.61 5.34
N VAL A 145 -2.80 -18.54 6.09
CA VAL A 145 -3.64 -18.57 7.29
C VAL A 145 -5.03 -19.12 6.97
N CYS A 146 -5.59 -18.75 5.80
CA CYS A 146 -6.92 -19.18 5.36
C CYS A 146 -6.87 -20.15 4.19
N HIS A 147 -5.90 -20.03 3.28
CA HIS A 147 -5.76 -20.87 2.09
C HIS A 147 -4.74 -21.98 2.33
N ASN A 148 -5.22 -23.13 2.81
CA ASN A 148 -4.36 -24.26 3.12
C ASN A 148 -5.11 -25.59 3.01
N GLU A 149 -4.37 -26.69 3.07
CA GLU A 149 -4.91 -28.04 2.97
C GLU A 149 -5.93 -28.36 4.10
N ARG A 150 -5.77 -27.75 5.27
CA ARG A 150 -6.67 -27.96 6.42
C ARG A 150 -8.03 -27.31 6.20
N SER A 151 -8.06 -26.05 5.75
CA SER A 151 -9.30 -25.32 5.50
C SER A 151 -9.99 -25.77 4.21
N LYS A 152 -9.23 -26.33 3.27
CA LYS A 152 -9.66 -26.68 1.90
C LYS A 152 -10.19 -25.49 1.10
N ILE A 153 -9.98 -24.26 1.58
CA ILE A 153 -10.40 -23.04 0.88
C ILE A 153 -9.31 -22.70 -0.14
N TYR A 154 -9.48 -23.17 -1.39
CA TYR A 154 -8.55 -22.90 -2.49
C TYR A 154 -7.07 -23.07 -2.11
N PRO A 155 -6.62 -24.28 -1.73
CA PRO A 155 -5.30 -24.49 -1.13
C PRO A 155 -4.10 -24.17 -2.04
N LYS A 156 -4.33 -23.98 -3.35
CA LYS A 156 -3.30 -23.60 -4.32
C LYS A 156 -2.92 -22.11 -4.28
N VAL A 157 -3.76 -21.25 -3.68
CA VAL A 157 -3.56 -19.79 -3.67
C VAL A 157 -2.17 -19.36 -3.19
N PRO A 158 -1.58 -19.91 -2.11
CA PRO A 158 -0.23 -19.54 -1.69
C PRO A 158 0.85 -19.83 -2.73
N ALA A 159 0.74 -20.95 -3.45
CA ALA A 159 1.68 -21.31 -4.50
C ALA A 159 1.56 -20.36 -5.70
N ASP A 160 0.33 -20.06 -6.13
CA ASP A 160 0.05 -19.12 -7.23
C ASP A 160 0.55 -17.72 -6.88
N VAL A 161 0.27 -17.24 -5.66
CA VAL A 161 0.77 -15.96 -5.15
C VAL A 161 2.29 -15.94 -5.13
N SER A 162 2.96 -16.98 -4.64
CA SER A 162 4.42 -17.05 -4.59
C SER A 162 5.05 -16.99 -6.00
N GLU A 163 4.43 -17.63 -6.98
CA GLU A 163 4.86 -17.54 -8.37
C GLU A 163 4.76 -16.11 -8.90
N ILE A 164 3.61 -15.45 -8.68
CA ILE A 164 3.42 -14.08 -9.16
C ILE A 164 4.38 -13.12 -8.44
N LEU A 165 4.56 -13.25 -7.13
CA LEU A 165 5.49 -12.41 -6.37
C LEU A 165 6.93 -12.57 -6.88
N ASN A 166 7.34 -13.79 -7.26
CA ASN A 166 8.63 -14.00 -7.91
C ASN A 166 8.76 -13.28 -9.26
N VAL A 167 7.68 -13.22 -10.05
CA VAL A 167 7.66 -12.42 -11.30
C VAL A 167 7.74 -10.93 -10.97
N THR A 168 6.99 -10.44 -9.98
CA THR A 168 6.99 -9.02 -9.59
C THR A 168 8.36 -8.53 -9.14
N ARG A 169 9.07 -9.31 -8.32
CA ARG A 169 10.45 -9.02 -7.91
C ARG A 169 11.39 -8.90 -9.11
N LYS A 170 11.26 -9.79 -10.10
CA LYS A 170 12.06 -9.73 -11.33
C LYS A 170 11.76 -8.46 -12.13
N ILE A 171 10.49 -8.01 -12.18
CA ILE A 171 10.11 -6.75 -12.83
C ILE A 171 10.81 -5.58 -12.14
N GLU A 172 10.74 -5.48 -10.82
CA GLU A 172 11.37 -4.41 -10.05
C GLU A 172 12.89 -4.37 -10.29
N GLU A 173 13.56 -5.53 -10.16
CA GLU A 173 14.99 -5.66 -10.44
C GLU A 173 15.34 -5.23 -11.87
N THR A 174 14.56 -5.67 -12.86
CA THR A 174 14.79 -5.33 -14.28
C THR A 174 14.54 -3.84 -14.55
N LEU A 175 13.51 -3.24 -13.97
CA LEU A 175 13.23 -1.80 -14.13
C LEU A 175 14.31 -0.92 -13.48
N VAL A 176 14.88 -1.34 -12.35
CA VAL A 176 16.03 -0.65 -11.74
C VAL A 176 17.24 -0.72 -12.66
N LYS A 177 17.58 -1.92 -13.17
CA LYS A 177 18.69 -2.09 -14.13
C LYS A 177 18.48 -1.25 -15.39
N ALA A 178 17.27 -1.28 -15.96
CA ALA A 178 16.91 -0.52 -17.17
C ALA A 178 17.00 1.00 -16.95
N GLN A 179 16.55 1.50 -15.80
CA GLN A 179 16.69 2.91 -15.47
C GLN A 179 18.16 3.30 -15.37
N TYR A 180 18.95 2.51 -14.64
CA TYR A 180 20.37 2.80 -14.43
C TYR A 180 21.17 2.80 -15.75
N THR A 181 20.95 1.83 -16.63
CA THR A 181 21.60 1.81 -17.96
C THR A 181 21.16 2.98 -18.82
N MET A 182 19.93 3.47 -18.68
CA MET A 182 19.46 4.66 -19.40
C MET A 182 20.07 5.95 -18.89
N ASP A 183 20.22 6.09 -17.57
CA ASP A 183 20.88 7.25 -16.98
C ASP A 183 22.33 7.37 -17.48
N LEU A 184 23.07 6.26 -17.53
CA LEU A 184 24.44 6.23 -18.08
C LEU A 184 24.50 6.54 -19.59
N ALA A 185 23.55 6.03 -20.39
CA ALA A 185 23.48 6.33 -21.82
C ALA A 185 23.21 7.83 -22.08
N ARG A 186 22.37 8.46 -21.24
CA ARG A 186 22.07 9.89 -21.29
C ARG A 186 23.28 10.74 -20.95
N GLU A 187 24.05 10.38 -19.93
CA GLU A 187 25.33 11.03 -19.61
C GLU A 187 26.32 10.95 -20.78
N GLY A 188 26.31 9.83 -21.51
CA GLY A 188 27.06 9.65 -22.75
C GLY A 188 26.52 10.41 -23.96
N ARG A 189 25.43 11.19 -23.82
CA ARG A 189 24.74 11.94 -24.88
C ARG A 189 24.29 11.07 -26.07
N GLN A 190 23.92 9.82 -25.81
CA GLN A 190 23.38 8.92 -26.83
C GLN A 190 21.89 9.21 -27.05
N ASP A 191 21.41 9.11 -28.29
CA ASP A 191 19.97 9.25 -28.57
C ASP A 191 19.20 8.04 -28.05
N SER A 192 18.45 8.25 -26.96
CA SER A 192 17.67 7.22 -26.25
C SER A 192 16.20 7.59 -26.09
N LYS A 193 15.71 8.67 -26.71
CA LYS A 193 14.37 9.23 -26.41
C LYS A 193 13.24 8.21 -26.54
N GLN A 194 13.22 7.46 -27.64
CA GLN A 194 12.20 6.43 -27.86
C GLN A 194 12.24 5.33 -26.80
N LEU A 195 13.44 5.00 -26.29
CA LEU A 195 13.59 3.97 -25.27
C LEU A 195 13.21 4.49 -23.87
N GLU A 196 13.43 5.77 -23.59
CA GLU A 196 12.95 6.43 -22.37
C GLU A 196 11.42 6.45 -22.30
N ASP A 197 10.75 6.79 -23.41
CA ASP A 197 9.30 6.75 -23.51
C ASP A 197 8.75 5.33 -23.26
N ARG A 198 9.45 4.32 -23.79
CA ARG A 198 9.12 2.90 -23.53
C ARG A 198 9.34 2.53 -22.07
N LEU A 199 10.46 2.93 -21.45
CA LEU A 199 10.71 2.67 -20.03
C LEU A 199 9.61 3.30 -19.16
N LYS A 200 9.19 4.53 -19.47
CA LYS A 200 8.09 5.20 -18.79
C LYS A 200 6.77 4.43 -18.96
N ALA A 201 6.46 3.96 -20.17
CA ALA A 201 5.26 3.16 -20.43
C ALA A 201 5.27 1.84 -19.66
N VAL A 202 6.40 1.12 -19.59
CA VAL A 202 6.51 -0.12 -18.81
C VAL A 202 6.37 0.15 -17.31
N LYS A 203 6.94 1.24 -16.79
CA LYS A 203 6.73 1.66 -15.39
C LYS A 203 5.25 1.94 -15.08
N GLN A 204 4.53 2.56 -16.02
CA GLN A 204 3.09 2.77 -15.87
C GLN A 204 2.30 1.45 -15.88
N LYS A 205 2.68 0.49 -16.74
CA LYS A 205 2.12 -0.87 -16.70
C LYS A 205 2.38 -1.56 -15.37
N TRP A 206 3.60 -1.46 -14.85
CA TRP A 206 3.95 -2.01 -13.53
C TRP A 206 3.07 -1.44 -12.40
N ASN A 207 2.86 -0.12 -12.37
CA ASN A 207 1.96 0.51 -11.39
C ASN A 207 0.51 -0.01 -11.50
N ARG A 208 0.04 -0.35 -12.71
CA ARG A 208 -1.28 -0.97 -12.92
C ARG A 208 -1.32 -2.40 -12.40
N VAL A 209 -0.28 -3.21 -12.64
CA VAL A 209 -0.18 -4.58 -12.08
C VAL A 209 -0.24 -4.56 -10.55
N SER A 210 0.44 -3.60 -9.91
CA SER A 210 0.35 -3.42 -8.45
C SER A 210 -1.09 -3.11 -7.99
N SER A 211 -1.84 -2.32 -8.76
CA SER A 211 -3.25 -2.03 -8.46
C SER A 211 -4.15 -3.26 -8.66
N LEU A 212 -3.92 -4.04 -9.72
CA LEU A 212 -4.65 -5.28 -10.01
C LEU A 212 -4.55 -6.32 -8.90
N TRP A 213 -3.51 -6.28 -8.06
CA TRP A 213 -3.37 -7.17 -6.91
C TRP A 213 -4.61 -7.23 -6.02
N HIS A 214 -5.35 -6.11 -5.95
CA HIS A 214 -6.51 -5.96 -5.09
C HIS A 214 -7.80 -6.50 -5.71
N THR A 215 -7.80 -6.94 -6.97
CA THR A 215 -8.93 -7.70 -7.55
C THR A 215 -8.95 -9.16 -7.10
N PHE A 216 -7.78 -9.68 -6.68
CA PHE A 216 -7.54 -11.09 -6.38
C PHE A 216 -7.81 -12.03 -7.57
N ASP A 217 -7.83 -11.51 -8.80
CA ASP A 217 -7.79 -12.32 -10.02
C ASP A 217 -6.33 -12.72 -10.32
N LEU A 218 -5.88 -13.78 -9.65
CA LEU A 218 -4.49 -14.26 -9.74
C LEU A 218 -4.09 -14.59 -11.19
N GLU A 219 -5.03 -15.09 -12.00
CA GLU A 219 -4.79 -15.40 -13.40
C GLU A 219 -4.54 -14.14 -14.23
N GLN A 220 -5.37 -13.10 -14.05
CA GLN A 220 -5.15 -11.81 -14.70
C GLN A 220 -3.84 -11.18 -14.25
N ILE A 221 -3.60 -11.12 -12.94
CA ILE A 221 -2.38 -10.53 -12.40
C ILE A 221 -1.14 -11.24 -12.95
N LYS A 222 -1.13 -12.58 -12.96
CA LYS A 222 -0.03 -13.38 -13.50
C LYS A 222 0.24 -13.06 -14.97
N ARG A 223 -0.81 -13.02 -15.80
CA ARG A 223 -0.68 -12.68 -17.24
C ARG A 223 -0.08 -11.29 -17.45
N GLU A 224 -0.60 -10.28 -16.75
CA GLU A 224 -0.14 -8.89 -16.88
C GLU A 224 1.29 -8.70 -16.33
N ALA A 225 1.64 -9.38 -15.23
CA ALA A 225 2.99 -9.37 -14.68
C ALA A 225 4.00 -9.98 -15.65
N ILE A 226 3.70 -11.16 -16.23
CA ILE A 226 4.58 -11.81 -17.22
C ILE A 226 4.76 -10.93 -18.46
N ALA A 227 3.69 -10.33 -18.97
CA ALA A 227 3.76 -9.41 -20.10
C ALA A 227 4.63 -8.18 -19.78
N THR A 228 4.45 -7.59 -18.60
CA THR A 228 5.23 -6.44 -18.12
C THR A 228 6.71 -6.79 -17.98
N LEU A 229 7.05 -7.97 -17.42
CA LEU A 229 8.43 -8.44 -17.29
C LEU A 229 9.10 -8.57 -18.66
N LYS A 230 8.41 -9.17 -19.63
CA LYS A 230 8.93 -9.32 -21.00
C LYS A 230 9.28 -7.96 -21.63
N GLU A 231 8.43 -6.96 -21.45
CA GLU A 231 8.69 -5.60 -21.95
C GLU A 231 9.83 -4.91 -21.19
N ALA A 232 9.90 -5.07 -19.86
CA ALA A 232 10.99 -4.54 -19.04
C ALA A 232 12.35 -5.13 -19.47
N ASP A 233 12.41 -6.43 -19.73
CA ASP A 233 13.63 -7.11 -20.18
C ASP A 233 14.07 -6.59 -21.55
N GLN A 234 13.14 -6.37 -22.48
CA GLN A 234 13.45 -5.76 -23.78
C GLN A 234 14.05 -4.36 -23.63
N VAL A 235 13.48 -3.53 -22.75
CA VAL A 235 14.01 -2.17 -22.49
C VAL A 235 15.39 -2.24 -21.85
N TYR A 236 15.61 -3.15 -20.89
CA TYR A 236 16.92 -3.35 -20.28
C TYR A 236 17.97 -3.82 -21.30
N VAL A 237 17.67 -4.80 -22.14
CA VAL A 237 18.60 -5.30 -23.16
C VAL A 237 18.99 -4.20 -24.14
N GLN A 238 18.02 -3.40 -24.59
CA GLN A 238 18.27 -2.32 -25.53
C GLN A 238 19.07 -1.17 -24.90
N SER A 239 18.74 -0.77 -23.67
CA SER A 239 19.45 0.30 -22.95
C SER A 239 20.90 -0.08 -22.69
N LYS A 240 21.15 -1.32 -22.26
CA LYS A 240 22.50 -1.88 -22.14
C LYS A 240 23.21 -1.90 -23.50
N GLY A 241 22.51 -2.27 -24.57
CA GLY A 241 23.06 -2.28 -25.93
C GLY A 241 23.52 -0.90 -26.40
N ILE A 242 22.74 0.15 -26.15
CA ILE A 242 23.11 1.55 -26.43
C ILE A 242 24.40 1.90 -25.68
N LEU A 243 24.43 1.66 -24.37
CA LEU A 243 25.59 1.96 -23.52
C LEU A 243 26.88 1.27 -24.02
N LEU A 244 26.80 0.00 -24.43
CA LEU A 244 27.95 -0.78 -24.87
C LEU A 244 28.46 -0.42 -26.27
N LYS A 245 27.63 0.21 -27.12
CA LYS A 245 28.02 0.69 -28.47
C LYS A 245 28.92 1.94 -28.44
N ARG A 246 29.27 2.45 -27.25
CA ARG A 246 30.23 3.55 -27.06
C ARG A 246 31.69 3.16 -27.37
N LYS A 247 31.98 1.88 -27.60
CA LYS A 247 33.30 1.41 -28.00
C LYS A 247 33.67 1.82 -29.42
#